data_AF-A0A3M9ZEX2-F1
#
_entry.id   AF-A0A3M9ZEX2-F1
#
_cell.length_a   1.000
_cell.length_b   1.000
_cell.length_c   1.000
_cell.angle_alpha   90.00
_cell.angle_beta   90.00
_cell.angle_gamma   90.00
#
_symmetry.space_group_name_H-M   'P 1'
#
loop_
_entity.id
_entity.type
_entity.pdbx_description
1 polymer ?
#
loop_
_entity_poly.entity_id
_entity_poly.type
_entity_poly.pdbx_seq_one_letter_code
_entity_poly.pdbx_strand_id
1 'polypeptide(L)'
;MSSNVEKLNEIYDDSLKIVKIDELGNVEVLTKKATLDFFASKRTRGDEPLSKETVYNYVEADEHRGYVIVTRHMKMKDRPEKSIFGLHLEKN
;
A
#
# COMPACT_ATOMS: atom_id res chain seq x y z
N MET A 1 9.24 -13.04 9.01
CA MET A 1 9.65 -12.24 7.83
C MET A 1 9.68 -10.78 8.25
N SER A 2 10.83 -10.12 8.21
CA SER A 2 10.96 -8.71 8.58
C SER A 2 10.16 -7.84 7.62
N SER A 3 9.06 -7.25 8.08
CA SER A 3 8.49 -6.07 7.43
C SER A 3 9.60 -5.01 7.45
N ASN A 4 10.21 -4.76 6.29
CA ASN A 4 11.34 -3.84 6.17
C ASN A 4 10.79 -2.41 6.13
N VAL A 5 10.17 -1.98 7.23
CA VAL A 5 9.53 -0.66 7.40
C VAL A 5 10.59 0.42 7.18
N GLU A 6 11.82 0.14 7.57
CA GLU A 6 13.01 0.94 7.30
C GLU A 6 13.20 1.15 5.80
N LYS A 7 13.11 0.07 5.00
CA LYS A 7 13.20 0.17 3.54
C LYS A 7 12.01 0.90 2.92
N LEU A 8 10.80 0.69 3.44
CA LEU A 8 9.62 1.43 3.00
C LEU A 8 9.78 2.93 3.25
N ASN A 9 10.36 3.31 4.40
CA ASN A 9 10.61 4.71 4.73
C ASN A 9 11.62 5.38 3.77
N GLU A 10 12.61 4.63 3.29
CA GLU A 10 13.58 5.12 2.29
C GLU A 10 12.98 5.32 0.91
N ILE A 11 12.08 4.44 0.46
CA ILE A 11 11.58 4.46 -0.92
C ILE A 11 10.28 5.26 -1.08
N TYR A 12 9.56 5.53 0.00
CA TYR A 12 8.33 6.32 -0.05
C TYR A 12 8.64 7.81 -0.01
N ASP A 13 8.12 8.54 -0.98
CA ASP A 13 8.14 10.00 -0.98
C ASP A 13 7.24 10.55 0.15
N ASP A 14 7.59 11.69 0.72
CA ASP A 14 6.81 12.30 1.81
C ASP A 14 5.43 12.79 1.35
N SER A 15 5.26 13.06 0.04
CA SER A 15 3.99 13.39 -0.59
C SER A 15 3.08 12.17 -0.83
N LEU A 16 3.57 10.94 -0.59
CA LEU A 16 2.85 9.69 -0.88
C LEU A 16 1.41 9.72 -0.36
N LYS A 17 0.49 9.48 -1.28
CA LYS A 17 -0.92 9.16 -1.01
C LYS A 17 -1.20 7.75 -1.50
N ILE A 18 -1.74 6.94 -0.60
CA ILE A 18 -2.28 5.62 -0.91
C ILE A 18 -3.78 5.70 -0.77
N VAL A 19 -4.51 5.57 -1.87
CA VAL A 19 -5.97 5.43 -1.84
C VAL A 19 -6.28 3.95 -1.67
N LYS A 20 -6.95 3.60 -0.57
CA LYS A 20 -7.46 2.27 -0.26
C LYS A 20 -8.98 2.26 -0.42
N ILE A 21 -9.48 1.23 -1.09
CA ILE A 21 -10.93 0.97 -1.21
C ILE A 21 -11.19 -0.41 -0.63
N ASP A 22 -12.08 -0.50 0.36
CA ASP A 22 -12.48 -1.77 0.97
C ASP A 22 -13.62 -2.46 0.20
N GLU A 23 -14.03 -3.64 0.66
CA GLU A 23 -15.08 -4.46 0.01
C GLU A 23 -16.47 -3.82 0.08
N LEU A 24 -16.69 -2.85 0.97
CA LEU A 24 -17.93 -2.08 1.09
C LEU A 24 -17.89 -0.80 0.24
N GLY A 25 -16.77 -0.53 -0.43
CA GLY A 25 -16.56 0.69 -1.21
C GLY A 25 -16.14 1.90 -0.37
N ASN A 26 -15.81 1.72 0.91
CA ASN A 26 -15.29 2.82 1.71
C ASN A 26 -13.90 3.21 1.22
N VAL A 27 -13.69 4.52 1.06
CA VAL A 27 -12.43 5.08 0.59
C VAL A 27 -11.65 5.64 1.77
N GLU A 28 -10.42 5.19 1.93
CA GLU A 28 -9.45 5.71 2.89
C GLU A 28 -8.21 6.21 2.15
N VAL A 29 -7.67 7.37 2.55
CA VAL A 29 -6.42 7.90 1.98
C VAL A 29 -5.35 7.92 3.05
N LEU A 30 -4.32 7.09 2.86
CA LEU A 30 -3.20 6.94 3.78
C LEU A 30 -2.02 7.80 3.33
N THR A 31 -1.38 8.46 4.30
CA THR A 31 -0.09 9.13 4.10
C THR A 31 1.06 8.13 4.24
N LYS A 32 2.28 8.51 3.84
CA LYS A 32 3.51 7.77 4.17
C LYS A 32 3.55 7.38 5.65
N LYS A 33 3.36 8.35 6.55
CA LYS A 33 3.39 8.10 8.00
C LYS A 33 2.34 7.06 8.42
N ALA A 34 1.08 7.24 8.03
CA ALA A 34 0.01 6.31 8.37
C ALA A 34 0.28 4.88 7.84
N THR A 35 0.87 4.79 6.64
CA THR A 35 1.25 3.52 6.02
C THR A 35 2.39 2.83 6.79
N LEU A 36 3.43 3.58 7.17
CA LEU A 36 4.53 3.05 7.97
C LEU A 36 4.06 2.60 9.36
N ASP A 37 3.22 3.41 10.01
CA ASP A 37 2.62 3.07 11.31
C ASP A 37 1.77 1.79 11.22
N PHE A 38 0.99 1.63 10.14
CA PHE A 38 0.22 0.42 9.88
C PHE A 38 1.11 -0.82 9.80
N PHE A 39 2.17 -0.77 9.00
CA PHE A 39 3.10 -1.90 8.85
C PHE A 39 3.90 -2.18 10.13
N ALA A 40 4.33 -1.14 10.85
CA ALA A 40 4.99 -1.28 12.14
C ALA A 40 4.06 -1.98 13.15
N SER A 41 2.78 -1.59 13.19
CA SER A 41 1.80 -2.22 14.08
C SER A 41 1.58 -3.71 13.77
N LYS A 42 1.58 -4.09 12.48
CA LYS A 42 1.47 -5.49 12.06
C LYS A 42 2.67 -6.32 12.50
N ARG A 43 3.89 -5.76 12.40
CA ARG A 43 5.12 -6.38 12.89
C ARG A 43 5.04 -6.68 14.38
N THR A 44 4.65 -5.69 15.17
CA THR A 44 4.57 -5.81 16.63
C THR A 44 3.54 -6.86 17.08
N ARG A 45 2.43 -7.01 16.33
CA ARG A 45 1.40 -8.02 16.63
C ARG A 45 1.72 -9.42 16.14
N GLY A 46 2.75 -9.60 15.32
CA GLY A 46 3.06 -10.89 14.70
C GLY A 46 2.02 -11.35 13.69
N ASP A 47 1.29 -10.41 13.07
CA ASP A 47 0.30 -10.71 12.03
C ASP A 47 0.96 -11.51 10.88
N GLU A 48 0.18 -12.38 10.21
CA GLU A 48 0.65 -13.07 9.00
C GLU A 48 1.13 -12.04 7.95
N PRO A 49 2.22 -12.37 7.20
CA PRO A 49 2.69 -11.50 6.14
C PRO A 49 1.60 -11.26 5.10
N LEU A 50 1.61 -10.09 4.47
CA LEU A 50 0.68 -9.79 3.38
C LEU A 50 0.79 -10.85 2.28
N SER A 51 -0.33 -11.15 1.60
CA SER A 51 -0.28 -12.02 0.43
C SER A 51 0.73 -11.48 -0.57
N LYS A 52 1.43 -12.40 -1.24
CA LYS A 52 2.33 -12.06 -2.36
C LYS A 52 1.56 -11.77 -3.64
N GLU A 53 0.27 -12.11 -3.70
CA GLU A 53 -0.57 -11.85 -4.85
C GLU A 53 -0.73 -10.35 -5.07
N THR A 54 -0.38 -9.93 -6.28
CA THR A 54 -0.50 -8.56 -6.76
C THR A 54 -1.07 -8.61 -8.15
N VAL A 55 -2.14 -7.86 -8.38
CA VAL A 55 -2.69 -7.65 -9.72
C VAL A 55 -2.47 -6.19 -10.08
N TYR A 56 -1.74 -5.96 -11.16
CA TYR A 56 -1.54 -4.62 -11.73
C TYR A 56 -2.72 -4.33 -12.66
N ASN A 57 -3.65 -3.48 -12.22
CA ASN A 57 -4.86 -3.17 -12.98
C ASN A 57 -4.59 -2.10 -14.03
N TYR A 58 -3.72 -1.14 -13.71
CA TYR A 58 -3.36 -0.04 -14.59
C TYR A 58 -1.96 0.44 -14.25
N VAL A 59 -1.17 0.75 -15.28
CA VAL A 59 0.15 1.37 -15.15
C VAL A 59 0.28 2.41 -16.25
N GLU A 60 0.61 3.63 -15.88
CA GLU A 60 0.94 4.72 -16.78
C GLU A 60 2.20 5.39 -16.26
N ALA A 61 3.09 5.75 -17.18
CA ALA A 61 4.26 6.53 -16.84
C ALA A 61 4.63 7.44 -18.02
N ASP A 62 5.05 8.66 -17.69
CA ASP A 62 5.65 9.62 -18.62
C ASP A 62 6.92 10.22 -18.00
N GLU A 63 7.49 11.24 -18.65
CA GLU A 63 8.75 11.87 -18.21
C GLU A 63 8.66 12.59 -16.84
N HIS A 64 7.44 12.86 -16.37
CA HIS A 64 7.12 13.67 -15.20
C HIS A 64 6.37 12.90 -14.12
N ARG A 65 5.64 11.84 -14.45
CA ARG A 65 4.82 11.10 -13.48
C ARG A 65 4.78 9.60 -13.76
N GLY A 66 4.58 8.84 -12.68
CA GLY A 66 4.21 7.43 -12.72
C GLY A 66 2.92 7.24 -11.94
N TYR A 67 1.98 6.51 -12.51
CA TYR A 67 0.74 6.13 -11.84
C TYR A 67 0.48 4.64 -11.99
N VAL A 68 0.14 3.99 -10.89
CA VAL A 68 -0.16 2.56 -10.89
C VAL A 68 -1.35 2.27 -9.98
N ILE A 69 -2.29 1.48 -10.50
CA ILE A 69 -3.40 0.92 -9.75
C ILE A 69 -3.10 -0.55 -9.54
N VAL A 70 -2.93 -0.96 -8.29
CA VAL A 70 -2.71 -2.37 -7.93
C VAL A 70 -3.80 -2.87 -7.00
N THR A 71 -4.24 -4.10 -7.23
CA THR A 71 -5.04 -4.84 -6.26
C THR A 71 -4.12 -5.78 -5.49
N ARG A 72 -4.25 -5.74 -4.17
CA ARG A 72 -3.65 -6.73 -3.26
C ARG A 72 -4.76 -7.47 -2.54
N HIS A 73 -4.63 -8.78 -2.47
CA HIS A 73 -5.40 -9.57 -1.52
C HIS A 73 -4.63 -9.60 -0.20
N MET A 74 -5.30 -9.36 0.90
CA MET A 74 -4.71 -9.36 2.23
C MET A 74 -5.57 -10.22 3.14
N LYS A 75 -4.97 -10.89 4.13
CA LYS A 75 -5.73 -11.50 5.22
C LYS A 75 -5.72 -10.52 6.39
N MET A 76 -6.88 -10.00 6.77
CA MET A 76 -7.03 -9.15 7.95
C MET A 76 -7.99 -9.83 8.93
N LYS A 77 -7.47 -10.20 10.12
CA LYS A 77 -8.25 -10.85 11.18
C LYS A 77 -9.10 -12.03 10.67
N ASP A 78 -8.46 -12.93 9.93
CA ASP A 78 -9.06 -14.13 9.31
C ASP A 78 -10.07 -13.90 8.18
N ARG A 79 -10.25 -12.67 7.72
CA ARG A 79 -11.03 -12.38 6.51
C ARG A 79 -10.11 -12.06 5.34
N PRO A 80 -10.38 -12.60 4.14
CA PRO A 80 -9.80 -12.04 2.94
C PRO A 80 -10.30 -10.60 2.80
N GLU A 81 -9.39 -9.70 2.46
CA GLU A 81 -9.65 -8.30 2.21
C GLU A 81 -9.00 -7.96 0.87
N LYS A 82 -9.82 -7.56 -0.09
CA LYS A 82 -9.33 -6.97 -1.34
C LYS A 82 -9.09 -5.48 -1.11
N SER A 83 -7.87 -5.03 -1.34
CA SER A 83 -7.50 -3.61 -1.28
C SER A 83 -6.97 -3.15 -2.63
N ILE A 84 -7.53 -2.05 -3.15
CA ILE A 84 -7.03 -1.36 -4.34
C ILE A 84 -6.15 -0.21 -3.86
N PHE A 85 -4.94 -0.10 -4.41
CA PHE A 85 -3.97 0.96 -4.13
C PHE A 85 -3.76 1.78 -5.40
N GLY A 86 -3.99 3.09 -5.33
CA GLY A 86 -3.49 4.04 -6.34
C GLY A 86 -2.19 4.65 -5.85
N LEU A 87 -1.08 4.40 -6.54
CA LEU A 87 0.22 4.98 -6.23
C LEU A 87 0.56 6.02 -7.30
N HIS A 88 0.76 7.25 -6.86
CA HIS A 88 1.16 8.38 -7.70
C HIS A 88 2.60 8.75 -7.34
N LEU A 89 3.43 8.86 -8.36
CA LEU A 89 4.81 9.33 -8.27
C LEU A 89 4.92 10.56 -9.18
N GLU A 90 5.38 11.67 -8.63
CA GLU A 90 5.67 12.88 -9.39
C GLU A 90 7.17 13.15 -9.32
N LYS A 91 7.75 13.54 -10.46
CA LYS A 91 9.14 13.96 -10.55
C LYS A 91 9.22 15.43 -10.17
N ASN A 92 9.85 15.71 -9.03
CA ASN A 92 10.19 17.07 -8.60
C ASN A 92 11.26 17.70 -9.49
#